data_AF-A0A4R1MMW3-F1
#
_entry.id   AF-A0A4R1MMW3-F1
#
_cell.length_a   1.000
_cell.length_b   1.000
_cell.length_c   1.000
_cell.angle_alpha   90.00
_cell.angle_beta   90.00
_cell.angle_gamma   90.00
#
_symmetry.space_group_name_H-M   'P 1'
#
loop_
_entity.id
_entity.type
_entity.pdbx_description
1 polymer ?
#
loop_
_entity_poly.entity_id
_entity_poly.type
_entity_poly.pdbx_seq_one_letter_code
_entity_poly.pdbx_strand_id
1 'polypeptide(L)'
;MIRKKILGFALTGALILSSSSLAYANEVIPISIDEVELISIEANNFGFIDISENHWAYGDIQNLIKEELITNIWSGDVLPTTLVTKQDFATLLDNTFNFENDIDFSDYPLLNQLYNEENSDENISRIDVAQAITESFRAKDWNVATTLMYPVFEDTNDIEGAHIGGLSFVFNASIMRGLPDNTFKPYDDITFSELAASINRTLDVIAIAQENQFYEETSDTNEGSSTDSTDVITSYNDLMETATVIVDSLDDESLKEDYKKQLQSIELTRDGYENKIFRLNTLISELEQHQ
;
A
#
# COMPACT_ATOMS: atom_id res chain seq x y z
N MET A 1 33.31 7.26 2.29
CA MET A 1 34.06 6.26 1.50
C MET A 1 33.13 5.08 1.25
N ILE A 2 32.75 4.95 -0.02
CA ILE A 2 31.73 4.09 -0.63
C ILE A 2 31.80 2.63 -0.15
N ARG A 3 30.65 2.02 0.15
CA ARG A 3 30.48 0.58 -0.04
C ARG A 3 29.25 0.28 -0.89
N LYS A 4 29.56 0.05 -2.17
CA LYS A 4 28.72 -0.61 -3.18
C LYS A 4 28.26 -1.97 -2.65
N LYS A 5 26.95 -2.26 -2.74
CA LYS A 5 26.47 -3.65 -2.76
C LYS A 5 26.59 -4.16 -4.21
N ILE A 6 27.43 -5.18 -4.39
CA ILE A 6 27.64 -5.89 -5.64
C ILE A 6 26.71 -7.11 -5.65
N LEU A 7 25.96 -7.21 -6.74
CA LEU A 7 25.17 -8.34 -7.21
C LEU A 7 26.08 -9.56 -7.49
N GLY A 8 25.67 -10.78 -7.15
CA GLY A 8 26.37 -11.98 -7.63
C GLY A 8 25.94 -13.30 -6.99
N PHE A 9 25.08 -14.03 -7.69
CA PHE A 9 24.83 -15.46 -7.53
C PHE A 9 26.14 -16.28 -7.52
N ALA A 10 26.24 -17.26 -6.60
CA ALA A 10 26.83 -18.59 -6.84
C ALA A 10 26.67 -19.46 -5.58
N LEU A 11 25.63 -20.29 -5.56
CA LEU A 11 25.56 -21.41 -4.63
C LEU A 11 26.46 -22.53 -5.18
N THR A 12 27.73 -22.55 -4.77
CA THR A 12 28.60 -23.72 -4.94
C THR A 12 28.92 -24.26 -3.56
N GLY A 13 28.39 -25.46 -3.28
CA GLY A 13 28.49 -26.10 -1.99
C GLY A 13 29.92 -26.37 -1.54
N ALA A 14 30.11 -26.34 -0.23
CA ALA A 14 31.03 -27.21 0.50
C ALA A 14 30.66 -27.15 1.99
N LEU A 15 30.08 -28.25 2.48
CA LEU A 15 29.94 -28.56 3.90
C LEU A 15 31.36 -28.74 4.47
N ILE A 16 31.75 -27.99 5.52
CA ILE A 16 32.82 -28.39 6.43
C ILE A 16 32.34 -28.20 7.86
N LEU A 17 31.88 -29.30 8.46
CA LEU A 17 31.69 -29.41 9.90
C LEU A 17 33.04 -29.77 10.53
N SER A 18 33.56 -28.92 11.41
CA SER A 18 34.56 -29.32 12.39
C SER A 18 33.94 -29.23 13.79
N SER A 19 33.11 -30.22 14.14
CA SER A 19 32.80 -30.50 15.55
C SER A 19 33.86 -31.43 16.10
N SER A 20 34.60 -30.97 17.10
CA SER A 20 35.46 -31.81 17.92
C SER A 20 34.62 -32.85 18.66
N SER A 21 34.95 -34.11 18.37
CA SER A 21 34.49 -35.37 18.93
C SER A 21 34.36 -35.44 20.45
N LEU A 22 33.42 -36.28 20.92
CA LEU A 22 33.71 -37.33 21.90
C LEU A 22 32.77 -38.53 21.66
N ALA A 23 33.36 -39.63 21.23
CA ALA A 23 32.72 -40.92 20.96
C ALA A 23 32.57 -41.74 22.25
N TYR A 24 31.48 -42.50 22.42
CA TYR A 24 31.53 -43.81 23.06
C TYR A 24 30.35 -44.71 22.65
N ALA A 25 30.72 -45.93 22.25
CA ALA A 25 29.96 -47.18 22.13
C ALA A 25 28.93 -47.31 20.98
N ASN A 26 29.19 -48.35 20.19
CA ASN A 26 28.64 -48.67 18.88
C ASN A 26 27.57 -49.77 19.01
N GLU A 27 26.30 -49.43 18.83
CA GLU A 27 25.26 -50.38 18.45
C GLU A 27 24.46 -49.73 17.31
N VAL A 28 24.77 -50.14 16.08
CA VAL A 28 24.10 -49.64 14.88
C VAL A 28 22.72 -50.26 14.84
N ILE A 29 21.71 -49.54 15.31
CA ILE A 29 20.33 -49.82 14.94
C ILE A 29 20.18 -49.29 13.51
N PRO A 30 19.94 -50.13 12.49
CA PRO A 30 19.59 -49.62 11.17
C PRO A 30 18.23 -48.94 11.29
N ILE A 31 18.21 -47.61 11.28
CA ILE A 31 16.98 -46.85 11.07
C ILE A 31 16.63 -47.09 9.60
N SER A 32 15.54 -47.84 9.36
CA SER A 32 14.83 -47.81 8.09
C SER A 32 14.31 -46.39 7.93
N ILE A 33 15.00 -45.58 7.15
CA ILE A 33 14.45 -44.31 6.70
C ILE A 33 13.51 -44.71 5.57
N ASP A 34 12.25 -44.96 5.93
CA ASP A 34 11.20 -45.04 4.93
C ASP A 34 11.24 -43.71 4.15
N GLU A 35 11.33 -43.88 2.84
CA GLU A 35 11.43 -42.87 1.79
C GLU A 35 10.77 -41.54 2.21
N VAL A 36 11.59 -40.51 2.44
CA VAL A 36 11.07 -39.16 2.62
C VAL A 36 10.44 -38.79 1.28
N GLU A 37 9.12 -38.86 1.22
CA GLU A 37 8.33 -38.39 0.10
C GLU A 37 8.67 -36.91 -0.08
N LEU A 38 9.48 -36.62 -1.08
CA LEU A 38 9.79 -35.26 -1.49
C LEU A 38 8.47 -34.66 -1.94
N ILE A 39 7.84 -33.87 -1.07
CA ILE A 39 6.70 -33.03 -1.43
C ILE A 39 7.22 -32.10 -2.53
N SER A 40 6.90 -32.43 -3.78
CA SER A 40 6.98 -31.48 -4.87
C SER A 40 6.06 -30.35 -4.47
N ILE A 41 6.62 -29.20 -4.12
CA ILE A 41 5.86 -27.95 -4.10
C ILE A 41 5.47 -27.74 -5.56
N GLU A 42 4.29 -28.26 -5.93
CA GLU A 42 3.67 -27.91 -7.19
C GLU A 42 3.58 -26.39 -7.19
N ALA A 43 4.07 -25.74 -8.24
CA ALA A 43 3.89 -24.32 -8.43
C ALA A 43 2.37 -24.08 -8.37
N ASN A 44 1.91 -23.47 -7.28
CA ASN A 44 0.51 -23.10 -7.10
C ASN A 44 0.13 -22.26 -8.31
N ASN A 45 -0.65 -22.85 -9.21
CA ASN A 45 -1.18 -22.15 -10.35
C ASN A 45 -2.22 -21.19 -9.80
N PHE A 46 -1.84 -19.92 -9.61
CA PHE A 46 -2.73 -18.84 -9.21
C PHE A 46 -3.77 -18.61 -10.31
N GLY A 47 -4.82 -19.43 -10.29
CA GLY A 47 -5.99 -19.23 -11.12
C GLY A 47 -6.82 -18.13 -10.50
N PHE A 48 -6.48 -16.87 -10.74
CA PHE A 48 -7.53 -15.86 -10.75
C PHE A 48 -8.36 -16.19 -12.00
N ILE A 49 -9.69 -16.24 -11.89
CA ILE A 49 -10.57 -16.22 -13.08
C ILE A 49 -10.02 -15.11 -13.96
N ASP A 50 -9.89 -15.38 -15.26
CA ASP A 50 -9.39 -14.45 -16.27
C ASP A 50 -10.21 -13.14 -16.20
N ILE A 51 -9.82 -12.25 -15.29
CA ILE A 51 -10.37 -10.92 -15.13
C ILE A 51 -10.05 -10.29 -16.46
N SER A 52 -11.08 -9.87 -17.19
CA SER A 52 -10.87 -9.23 -18.48
C SER A 52 -9.83 -8.13 -18.32
N GLU A 53 -8.85 -8.08 -19.23
CA GLU A 53 -7.85 -7.00 -19.26
C GLU A 53 -8.50 -5.59 -19.32
N ASN A 54 -9.77 -5.52 -19.74
CA ASN A 54 -10.57 -4.29 -19.78
C ASN A 54 -11.30 -3.99 -18.45
N HIS A 55 -11.19 -4.83 -17.43
CA HIS A 55 -11.75 -4.56 -16.11
C HIS A 55 -10.91 -3.47 -15.42
N TRP A 56 -11.56 -2.48 -14.83
CA TRP A 56 -10.88 -1.29 -14.28
C TRP A 56 -9.82 -1.63 -13.21
N ALA A 57 -10.04 -2.66 -12.40
CA ALA A 57 -9.08 -3.12 -11.37
C ALA A 57 -8.09 -4.18 -11.87
N TYR A 58 -8.05 -4.49 -13.17
CA TYR A 58 -7.17 -5.55 -13.69
C TYR A 58 -5.70 -5.27 -13.37
N GLY A 59 -5.21 -4.08 -13.71
CA GLY A 59 -3.83 -3.67 -13.43
C GLY A 59 -3.51 -3.69 -11.94
N ASP A 60 -4.46 -3.27 -11.11
CA ASP A 60 -4.31 -3.26 -9.67
C ASP A 60 -4.09 -4.66 -9.10
N ILE A 61 -4.96 -5.59 -9.48
CA ILE A 61 -4.90 -6.98 -8.99
C ILE A 61 -3.62 -7.65 -9.48
N GLN A 62 -3.23 -7.45 -10.75
CA GLN A 62 -1.97 -7.97 -11.28
C GLN A 62 -0.75 -7.45 -10.50
N ASN A 63 -0.77 -6.18 -10.07
CA ASN A 63 0.31 -5.64 -9.26
C ASN A 63 0.39 -6.32 -7.89
N LEU A 64 -0.74 -6.53 -7.20
CA LEU A 64 -0.76 -7.22 -5.90
C LEU A 64 -0.28 -8.67 -5.98
N ILE A 65 -0.57 -9.37 -7.09
CA ILE A 65 -0.04 -10.72 -7.35
C ILE A 65 1.48 -10.67 -7.54
N LYS A 66 1.96 -9.72 -8.34
CA LYS A 66 3.38 -9.54 -8.66
C LYS A 66 4.21 -9.22 -7.41
N GLU A 67 3.67 -8.43 -6.50
CA GLU A 67 4.28 -8.10 -5.21
C GLU A 67 4.03 -9.20 -4.13
N GLU A 68 3.44 -10.34 -4.53
CA GLU A 68 3.15 -11.51 -3.69
C GLU A 68 2.18 -11.26 -2.52
N LEU A 69 1.53 -10.08 -2.45
CA LEU A 69 0.73 -9.62 -1.30
C LEU A 69 -0.57 -10.38 -1.07
N ILE A 70 -1.08 -11.07 -2.09
CA ILE A 70 -2.39 -11.73 -2.02
C ILE A 70 -2.32 -13.24 -2.23
N THR A 71 -1.11 -13.76 -2.44
CA THR A 71 -0.84 -15.13 -2.89
C THR A 71 -1.06 -16.19 -1.81
N ASN A 72 -0.93 -15.83 -0.55
CA ASN A 72 -1.18 -16.70 0.60
C ASN A 72 -2.56 -16.49 1.24
N ILE A 73 -3.33 -15.51 0.76
CA ILE A 73 -4.63 -15.13 1.32
C ILE A 73 -5.73 -15.84 0.56
N TRP A 74 -5.73 -15.67 -0.77
CA TRP A 74 -6.72 -16.28 -1.64
C TRP A 74 -6.06 -17.34 -2.53
N SER A 75 -6.68 -18.52 -2.58
CA SER A 75 -6.27 -19.59 -3.50
C SER A 75 -7.39 -19.86 -4.49
N GLY A 76 -7.06 -19.82 -5.78
CA GLY A 76 -8.02 -20.02 -6.87
C GLY A 76 -8.85 -18.77 -7.22
N ASP A 77 -9.99 -19.02 -7.84
CA ASP A 77 -10.73 -18.01 -8.60
C ASP A 77 -11.44 -16.99 -7.68
N VAL A 78 -10.86 -15.79 -7.52
CA VAL A 78 -11.53 -14.65 -6.86
C VAL A 78 -12.18 -13.75 -7.91
N LEU A 79 -13.49 -13.53 -7.79
CA LEU A 79 -14.21 -12.61 -8.65
C LEU A 79 -13.95 -11.15 -8.21
N PRO A 80 -13.90 -10.20 -9.16
CA PRO A 80 -13.78 -8.77 -8.86
C PRO A 80 -14.78 -8.23 -7.82
N THR A 81 -15.98 -8.81 -7.78
CA THR A 81 -17.10 -8.42 -6.90
C THR A 81 -17.18 -9.22 -5.61
N THR A 82 -16.23 -10.12 -5.35
CA THR A 82 -16.17 -10.87 -4.09
C THR A 82 -16.00 -9.90 -2.93
N LEU A 83 -16.78 -10.07 -1.87
CA LEU A 83 -16.64 -9.30 -0.64
C LEU A 83 -15.46 -9.83 0.18
N VAL A 84 -14.77 -8.94 0.88
CA VAL A 84 -13.53 -9.26 1.58
C VAL A 84 -13.81 -9.49 3.06
N THR A 85 -13.34 -10.62 3.60
CA THR A 85 -13.45 -10.90 5.04
C THR A 85 -12.45 -10.06 5.84
N LYS A 86 -12.77 -9.80 7.11
CA LYS A 86 -11.86 -9.14 8.06
C LYS A 86 -10.54 -9.89 8.20
N GLN A 87 -10.58 -11.23 8.22
CA GLN A 87 -9.38 -12.07 8.32
C GLN A 87 -8.47 -11.94 7.08
N ASP A 88 -9.05 -11.96 5.88
CA ASP A 88 -8.30 -11.79 4.65
C ASP A 88 -7.67 -10.39 4.59
N PHE A 89 -8.44 -9.38 4.99
CA PHE A 89 -7.94 -8.00 5.04
C PHE A 89 -6.81 -7.81 6.05
N ALA A 90 -6.91 -8.39 7.26
CA ALA A 90 -5.83 -8.35 8.25
C ALA A 90 -4.54 -8.97 7.70
N THR A 91 -4.64 -10.12 7.04
CA THR A 91 -3.50 -10.78 6.38
C THR A 91 -2.91 -9.90 5.27
N LEU A 92 -3.75 -9.19 4.52
CA LEU A 92 -3.30 -8.24 3.49
C LEU A 92 -2.59 -7.03 4.10
N LEU A 93 -3.04 -6.53 5.26
CA LEU A 93 -2.34 -5.47 5.99
C LEU A 93 -0.96 -5.93 6.48
N ASP A 94 -0.84 -7.15 7.00
CA ASP A 94 0.46 -7.73 7.38
C ASP A 94 1.42 -7.73 6.20
N ASN A 95 0.97 -8.23 5.05
CA ASN A 95 1.77 -8.28 3.84
C ASN A 95 2.13 -6.87 3.33
N THR A 96 1.19 -5.93 3.39
CA THR A 96 1.35 -4.56 2.85
C THR A 96 2.27 -3.69 3.70
N PHE A 97 2.09 -3.71 5.03
CA PHE A 97 2.85 -2.87 5.96
C PHE A 97 4.07 -3.59 6.56
N ASN A 98 4.25 -4.87 6.25
CA ASN A 98 5.28 -5.75 6.79
C ASN A 98 5.34 -5.59 8.31
N PHE A 99 4.23 -5.90 8.97
CA PHE A 99 4.14 -5.83 10.43
C PHE A 99 5.05 -6.88 11.07
N GLU A 100 5.78 -6.48 12.11
CA GLU A 100 6.58 -7.40 12.90
C GLU A 100 5.67 -8.12 13.90
N ASN A 101 5.99 -9.38 14.24
CA ASN A 101 5.14 -10.24 15.07
C ASN A 101 4.90 -9.72 16.51
N ASP A 102 5.57 -8.65 16.91
CA ASP A 102 5.54 -8.05 18.25
C ASP A 102 4.92 -6.65 18.30
N ILE A 103 4.31 -6.17 17.21
CA ILE A 103 3.61 -4.88 17.24
C ILE A 103 2.40 -4.97 18.17
N ASP A 104 2.36 -4.07 19.15
CA ASP A 104 1.24 -3.92 20.07
C ASP A 104 0.19 -3.00 19.44
N PHE A 105 -0.97 -3.57 19.08
CA PHE A 105 -2.07 -2.82 18.51
C PHE A 105 -3.01 -2.19 19.54
N SER A 106 -2.75 -2.28 20.84
CA SER A 106 -3.68 -1.84 21.90
C SER A 106 -4.10 -0.36 21.82
N ASP A 107 -3.25 0.51 21.25
CA ASP A 107 -3.54 1.93 21.00
C ASP A 107 -4.31 2.21 19.69
N TYR A 108 -4.59 1.18 18.90
CA TYR A 108 -5.22 1.23 17.57
C TYR A 108 -6.49 0.37 17.59
N PRO A 109 -7.67 0.94 17.95
CA PRO A 109 -8.86 0.16 18.26
C PRO A 109 -9.30 -0.80 17.16
N LEU A 110 -9.22 -0.40 15.89
CA LEU A 110 -9.67 -1.26 14.80
C LEU A 110 -8.64 -2.34 14.47
N LEU A 111 -7.35 -2.02 14.44
CA LEU A 111 -6.31 -3.06 14.31
C LEU A 111 -6.37 -4.03 15.49
N ASN A 112 -6.49 -3.54 16.73
CA ASN A 112 -6.67 -4.39 17.89
C ASN A 112 -7.91 -5.29 17.78
N GLN A 113 -9.01 -4.78 17.22
CA GLN A 113 -10.19 -5.60 16.96
C GLN A 113 -9.89 -6.69 15.91
N LEU A 114 -9.37 -6.30 14.74
CA LEU A 114 -9.09 -7.23 13.62
C LEU A 114 -8.13 -8.36 14.03
N TYR A 115 -7.08 -8.05 14.79
CA TYR A 115 -6.05 -9.02 15.16
C TYR A 115 -6.40 -9.87 16.39
N ASN A 116 -7.41 -9.48 17.18
CA ASN A 116 -7.93 -10.30 18.28
C ASN A 116 -9.16 -11.14 17.89
N GLU A 117 -9.81 -10.83 16.76
CA GLU A 117 -10.90 -11.61 16.18
C GLU A 117 -10.35 -12.78 15.35
N GLU A 118 -9.97 -13.89 16.00
CA GLU A 118 -9.45 -15.07 15.29
C GLU A 118 -10.48 -15.64 14.29
N ASN A 119 -10.09 -15.76 13.01
CA ASN A 119 -10.87 -16.42 11.95
C ASN A 119 -12.27 -15.82 11.72
N SER A 120 -12.36 -14.49 11.69
CA SER A 120 -13.61 -13.80 11.39
C SER A 120 -13.95 -13.89 9.90
N ASP A 121 -14.99 -14.66 9.57
CA ASP A 121 -15.59 -14.74 8.23
C ASP A 121 -16.50 -13.53 7.92
N GLU A 122 -16.62 -12.56 8.83
CA GLU A 122 -17.39 -11.35 8.59
C GLU A 122 -16.71 -10.47 7.54
N ASN A 123 -17.50 -9.88 6.65
CA ASN A 123 -16.98 -8.93 5.68
C ASN A 123 -16.55 -7.62 6.37
N ILE A 124 -15.56 -6.95 5.78
CA ILE A 124 -15.10 -5.65 6.24
C ILE A 124 -15.77 -4.51 5.48
N SER A 125 -16.23 -3.50 6.23
CA SER A 125 -16.83 -2.29 5.66
C SER A 125 -15.79 -1.33 5.09
N ARG A 126 -16.21 -0.46 4.18
CA ARG A 126 -15.33 0.56 3.58
C ARG A 126 -14.75 1.54 4.61
N ILE A 127 -15.51 1.91 5.63
CA ILE A 127 -15.03 2.81 6.68
C ILE A 127 -14.02 2.13 7.62
N ASP A 128 -14.17 0.82 7.84
CA ASP A 128 -13.20 0.06 8.61
C ASP A 128 -11.90 -0.11 7.82
N VAL A 129 -11.95 -0.39 6.51
CA VAL A 129 -10.74 -0.38 5.67
C VAL A 129 -10.00 0.97 5.77
N ALA A 130 -10.73 2.09 5.66
CA ALA A 130 -10.15 3.42 5.77
C ALA A 130 -9.47 3.66 7.13
N GLN A 131 -10.16 3.29 8.20
CA GLN A 131 -9.66 3.44 9.57
C GLN A 131 -8.44 2.54 9.81
N ALA A 132 -8.46 1.29 9.35
CA ALA A 132 -7.40 0.33 9.57
C ALA A 132 -6.13 0.73 8.84
N ILE A 133 -6.22 1.15 7.57
CA ILE A 133 -5.06 1.69 6.82
C ILE A 133 -4.46 2.90 7.56
N THR A 134 -5.31 3.80 8.06
CA THR A 134 -4.86 4.98 8.83
C THR A 134 -4.14 4.57 10.11
N GLU A 135 -4.69 3.61 10.85
CA GLU A 135 -4.05 3.04 12.03
C GLU A 135 -2.74 2.33 11.68
N SER A 136 -2.65 1.66 10.54
CA SER A 136 -1.43 0.99 10.07
C SER A 136 -0.28 1.97 9.84
N PHE A 137 -0.53 3.11 9.18
CA PHE A 137 0.48 4.17 9.05
C PHE A 137 0.96 4.68 10.41
N ARG A 138 0.04 4.86 11.36
CA ARG A 138 0.37 5.31 12.72
C ARG A 138 1.16 4.26 13.51
N ALA A 139 0.80 2.98 13.38
CA ALA A 139 1.50 1.88 14.01
C ALA A 139 2.93 1.72 13.49
N LYS A 140 3.19 2.08 12.23
CA LYS A 140 4.55 2.12 11.65
C LYS A 140 5.31 3.42 11.93
N ASP A 141 4.70 4.40 12.59
CA ASP A 141 5.20 5.78 12.74
C ASP A 141 5.56 6.45 11.40
N TRP A 142 4.82 6.09 10.34
CA TRP A 142 5.01 6.63 9.00
C TRP A 142 4.15 7.88 8.82
N ASN A 143 4.80 9.04 8.92
CA ASN A 143 4.15 10.33 8.76
C ASN A 143 3.89 10.64 7.28
N VAL A 144 2.61 10.78 6.92
CA VAL A 144 2.17 11.19 5.59
C VAL A 144 1.69 12.63 5.65
N ALA A 145 2.40 13.53 4.97
CA ALA A 145 1.98 14.91 4.82
C ALA A 145 0.73 14.97 3.91
N THR A 146 -0.42 15.28 4.51
CA THR A 146 -1.71 15.38 3.80
C THR A 146 -2.29 16.78 3.90
N THR A 147 -3.17 17.12 2.96
CA THR A 147 -4.01 18.33 3.10
C THR A 147 -5.07 18.05 4.16
N LEU A 148 -5.34 18.96 5.08
CA LEU A 148 -6.40 18.77 6.08
C LEU A 148 -7.76 19.16 5.50
N MET A 149 -8.30 18.35 4.59
CA MET A 149 -9.67 18.51 4.08
C MET A 149 -10.62 17.54 4.77
N TYR A 150 -11.80 18.02 5.14
CA TYR A 150 -12.92 17.16 5.50
C TYR A 150 -13.71 16.85 4.23
N PRO A 151 -13.61 15.63 3.68
CA PRO A 151 -14.39 15.29 2.50
C PRO A 151 -15.88 15.31 2.84
N VAL A 152 -16.68 15.85 1.92
CA VAL A 152 -18.14 15.93 2.07
C VAL A 152 -18.77 15.02 1.03
N PHE A 153 -19.22 13.85 1.47
CA PHE A 153 -20.03 12.94 0.68
C PHE A 153 -21.49 13.02 1.13
N GLU A 154 -22.42 12.60 0.27
CA GLU A 154 -23.86 12.68 0.58
C GLU A 154 -24.25 11.82 1.80
N ASP A 155 -23.51 10.74 2.05
CA ASP A 155 -23.83 9.67 2.99
C ASP A 155 -22.87 9.59 4.20
N THR A 156 -22.04 10.61 4.42
CA THR A 156 -21.04 10.61 5.51
C THR A 156 -21.39 11.55 6.66
N ASN A 157 -22.59 12.13 6.66
CA ASN A 157 -23.02 13.09 7.69
C ASN A 157 -23.10 12.48 9.10
N ASP A 158 -23.28 11.17 9.20
CA ASP A 158 -23.44 10.43 10.46
C ASP A 158 -22.12 9.79 10.95
N ILE A 159 -21.00 10.02 10.25
CA ILE A 159 -19.69 9.50 10.66
C ILE A 159 -19.08 10.40 11.74
N GLU A 160 -18.73 9.81 12.89
CA GLU A 160 -18.16 10.53 14.03
C GLU A 160 -16.81 9.93 14.49
N GLY A 161 -16.09 10.67 15.33
CA GLY A 161 -14.97 10.14 16.13
C GLY A 161 -13.74 9.72 15.33
N ALA A 162 -13.25 8.50 15.55
CA ALA A 162 -12.06 8.00 14.86
C ALA A 162 -12.30 7.83 13.36
N HIS A 163 -13.47 7.32 12.98
CA HIS A 163 -13.84 7.03 11.58
C HIS A 163 -13.82 8.28 10.68
N ILE A 164 -14.19 9.46 11.18
CA ILE A 164 -14.09 10.70 10.37
C ILE A 164 -12.62 11.08 10.13
N GLY A 165 -11.74 10.78 11.09
CA GLY A 165 -10.29 10.94 10.95
C GLY A 165 -9.71 9.97 9.92
N GLY A 166 -10.08 8.69 9.99
CA GLY A 166 -9.69 7.67 9.03
C GLY A 166 -10.14 8.01 7.61
N LEU A 167 -11.41 8.38 7.43
CA LEU A 167 -11.96 8.85 6.16
C LEU A 167 -11.18 10.05 5.62
N SER A 168 -10.91 11.05 6.47
CA SER A 168 -10.16 12.23 6.06
C SER A 168 -8.74 11.86 5.62
N PHE A 169 -8.06 10.97 6.33
CA PHE A 169 -6.71 10.54 5.98
C PHE A 169 -6.68 9.86 4.61
N VAL A 170 -7.46 8.80 4.39
CA VAL A 170 -7.43 8.06 3.12
C VAL A 170 -7.89 8.90 1.94
N PHE A 171 -8.79 9.86 2.17
CA PHE A 171 -9.17 10.82 1.14
C PHE A 171 -8.00 11.73 0.77
N ASN A 172 -7.37 12.37 1.75
CA ASN A 172 -6.33 13.36 1.50
C ASN A 172 -5.00 12.73 1.07
N ALA A 173 -4.76 11.47 1.42
CA ALA A 173 -3.66 10.66 0.90
C ALA A 173 -3.96 10.06 -0.49
N SER A 174 -5.14 10.33 -1.06
CA SER A 174 -5.60 9.79 -2.35
C SER A 174 -5.69 8.26 -2.39
N ILE A 175 -5.85 7.60 -1.24
CA ILE A 175 -6.01 6.16 -1.13
C ILE A 175 -7.46 5.76 -1.48
N MET A 176 -8.45 6.44 -0.88
CA MET A 176 -9.88 6.22 -1.13
C MET A 176 -10.60 7.56 -1.35
N ARG A 177 -11.09 7.81 -2.57
CA ARG A 177 -11.68 9.10 -2.97
C ARG A 177 -13.22 9.13 -2.99
N GLY A 178 -13.88 8.04 -2.59
CA GLY A 178 -15.33 7.86 -2.74
C GLY A 178 -15.70 7.24 -4.09
N LEU A 179 -17.00 7.24 -4.40
CA LEU A 179 -17.57 6.65 -5.60
C LEU A 179 -18.03 7.74 -6.59
N PRO A 180 -18.22 7.39 -7.89
CA PRO A 180 -18.65 8.36 -8.91
C PRO A 180 -20.01 9.01 -8.63
N ASP A 181 -20.84 8.42 -7.77
CA ASP A 181 -22.14 8.93 -7.34
C ASP A 181 -22.07 9.92 -6.16
N ASN A 182 -20.87 10.44 -5.85
CA ASN A 182 -20.61 11.38 -4.74
C ASN A 182 -20.93 10.80 -3.34
N THR A 183 -20.88 9.48 -3.21
CA THR A 183 -21.02 8.76 -1.94
C THR A 183 -19.71 8.09 -1.54
N PHE A 184 -19.56 7.80 -0.25
CA PHE A 184 -18.46 6.96 0.24
C PHE A 184 -18.89 5.51 0.52
N LYS A 185 -20.16 5.31 0.84
CA LYS A 185 -20.80 4.06 1.30
C LYS A 185 -20.08 3.46 2.51
N PRO A 186 -19.98 4.20 3.63
CA PRO A 186 -19.11 3.84 4.75
C PRO A 186 -19.39 2.44 5.32
N TYR A 187 -20.66 2.06 5.37
CA TYR A 187 -21.11 0.82 5.99
C TYR A 187 -21.36 -0.32 5.00
N ASP A 188 -21.10 -0.10 3.71
CA ASP A 188 -21.15 -1.18 2.73
C ASP A 188 -19.86 -2.01 2.83
N ASP A 189 -20.00 -3.32 2.64
CA ASP A 189 -18.86 -4.24 2.53
C ASP A 189 -18.02 -3.90 1.30
N ILE A 190 -16.70 -3.90 1.44
CA ILE A 190 -15.80 -3.61 0.33
C ILE A 190 -15.68 -4.81 -0.62
N THR A 191 -15.65 -4.55 -1.93
CA THR A 191 -15.32 -5.58 -2.92
C THR A 191 -13.81 -5.75 -3.07
N PHE A 192 -13.38 -6.93 -3.53
CA PHE A 192 -11.98 -7.24 -3.78
C PHE A 192 -11.31 -6.25 -4.75
N SER A 193 -12.01 -5.81 -5.80
CA SER A 193 -11.47 -4.83 -6.75
C SER A 193 -11.22 -3.46 -6.11
N GLU A 194 -12.14 -3.01 -5.28
CA GLU A 194 -12.02 -1.74 -4.55
C GLU A 194 -10.90 -1.80 -3.52
N LEU A 195 -10.79 -2.92 -2.82
CA LEU A 195 -9.69 -3.15 -1.90
C LEU A 195 -8.35 -3.19 -2.66
N ALA A 196 -8.26 -3.89 -3.78
CA ALA A 196 -7.03 -4.00 -4.55
C ALA A 196 -6.51 -2.63 -5.01
N ALA A 197 -7.39 -1.80 -5.57
CA ALA A 197 -7.04 -0.44 -5.96
C ALA A 197 -6.64 0.43 -4.75
N SER A 198 -7.31 0.27 -3.60
CA SER A 198 -6.97 1.00 -2.37
C SER A 198 -5.61 0.58 -1.82
N ILE A 199 -5.26 -0.71 -1.88
CA ILE A 199 -3.96 -1.21 -1.41
C ILE A 199 -2.82 -0.78 -2.34
N ASN A 200 -3.00 -0.77 -3.66
CA ASN A 200 -1.95 -0.22 -4.54
C ASN A 200 -1.66 1.25 -4.26
N ARG A 201 -2.70 2.07 -4.11
CA ARG A 201 -2.51 3.47 -3.72
C ARG A 201 -1.89 3.59 -2.33
N THR A 202 -2.16 2.64 -1.44
CA THR A 202 -1.49 2.56 -0.13
C THR A 202 0.00 2.29 -0.28
N LEU A 203 0.41 1.37 -1.18
CA LEU A 203 1.83 1.09 -1.47
C LEU A 203 2.55 2.33 -2.00
N ASP A 204 1.90 3.11 -2.87
CA ASP A 204 2.45 4.38 -3.37
C ASP A 204 2.69 5.36 -2.21
N VAL A 205 1.74 5.48 -1.28
CA VAL A 205 1.86 6.35 -0.10
C VAL A 205 2.91 5.84 0.88
N ILE A 206 3.05 4.53 1.06
CA ILE A 206 4.11 3.92 1.88
C ILE A 206 5.50 4.27 1.32
N ALA A 207 5.69 4.18 0.00
CA ALA A 207 6.96 4.50 -0.63
C ALA A 207 7.38 5.96 -0.33
N ILE A 208 6.43 6.89 -0.41
CA ILE A 208 6.65 8.31 -0.07
C ILE A 208 7.00 8.48 1.41
N ALA A 209 6.25 7.83 2.30
CA ALA A 209 6.45 7.97 3.73
C ALA A 209 7.84 7.46 4.15
N GLN A 210 8.26 6.32 3.62
CA GLN A 210 9.59 5.75 3.87
C GLN A 210 10.72 6.63 3.31
N GLU A 211 10.52 7.24 2.15
CA GLU A 211 11.48 8.18 1.56
C GLU A 211 11.65 9.43 2.45
N ASN A 212 10.55 9.99 2.96
CA ASN A 212 10.58 11.14 3.88
C ASN A 212 11.31 10.82 5.19
N GLN A 213 11.11 9.63 5.75
CA GLN A 213 11.82 9.19 6.96
C GLN A 213 13.35 9.15 6.75
N PHE A 214 13.80 8.73 5.56
CA PHE A 214 15.22 8.75 5.23
C PHE A 214 15.79 10.18 5.15
N TYR A 215 15.01 11.15 4.66
CA TYR A 215 15.44 12.55 4.64
C TYR A 215 15.51 13.18 6.02
N GLU A 216 14.57 12.87 6.93
CA GLU A 216 14.61 13.33 8.32
C GLU A 216 15.85 12.78 9.04
N GLU A 217 16.13 11.47 8.95
CA GLU A 217 17.30 10.84 9.58
C GLU A 217 18.65 11.32 9.00
N THR A 218 18.71 11.62 7.71
CA THR A 218 19.95 12.11 7.05
C THR A 218 20.17 13.62 7.24
N SER A 219 19.10 14.40 7.45
CA SER A 219 19.19 15.84 7.72
C SER A 219 19.79 16.15 9.10
N ASP A 220 19.60 15.26 10.08
CA ASP A 220 20.22 15.39 11.41
C ASP A 220 21.72 15.05 11.43
N THR A 221 22.29 14.53 10.33
CA THR A 221 23.70 14.11 10.26
C THR A 221 24.55 14.70 9.13
N ASN A 222 24.00 15.53 8.24
CA ASN A 222 24.79 16.16 7.17
C ASN A 222 24.42 17.63 6.90
N GLU A 223 25.20 18.54 7.48
CA GLU A 223 25.61 19.75 6.74
C GLU A 223 26.42 19.31 5.50
N GLY A 224 25.76 19.19 4.34
CA GLY A 224 26.45 19.19 3.05
C GLY A 224 26.11 18.03 2.11
N SER A 225 24.98 18.15 1.41
CA SER A 225 24.86 17.66 0.02
C SER A 225 23.67 18.37 -0.64
N SER A 226 23.93 19.51 -1.28
CA SER A 226 22.94 20.20 -2.11
C SER A 226 22.71 19.43 -3.40
N THR A 227 21.62 18.68 -3.49
CA THR A 227 20.91 18.57 -4.77
C THR A 227 20.44 20.00 -5.08
N ASP A 228 20.81 20.55 -6.24
CA ASP A 228 20.59 21.95 -6.56
C ASP A 228 19.09 22.26 -6.46
N SER A 229 18.72 23.08 -5.48
CA SER A 229 17.33 23.48 -5.22
C SER A 229 16.67 24.14 -6.43
N THR A 230 17.48 24.58 -7.39
CA THR A 230 17.04 25.11 -8.69
C THR A 230 16.39 24.05 -9.58
N ASP A 231 16.86 22.81 -9.57
CA ASP A 231 16.36 21.75 -10.47
C ASP A 231 14.98 21.23 -10.02
N VAL A 232 14.78 21.09 -8.71
CA VAL A 232 13.50 20.62 -8.13
C VAL A 232 12.39 21.67 -8.36
N ILE A 233 12.69 22.96 -8.17
CA ILE A 233 11.71 24.03 -8.41
C ILE A 233 11.33 24.10 -9.90
N THR A 234 12.30 23.86 -10.80
CA THR A 234 12.05 23.84 -12.25
C THR A 234 11.11 22.69 -12.62
N SER A 235 11.40 21.47 -12.14
CA SER A 235 10.55 20.30 -12.36
C SER A 235 9.12 20.49 -11.86
N TYR A 236 8.96 21.10 -10.67
CA TYR A 236 7.64 21.46 -10.15
C TYR A 236 6.89 22.42 -11.08
N ASN A 237 7.54 23.48 -11.54
CA ASN A 237 6.89 24.47 -12.39
C ASN A 237 6.46 23.86 -13.73
N ASP A 238 7.31 23.02 -14.33
CA ASP A 238 7.02 22.33 -15.60
C ASP A 238 5.81 21.39 -15.46
N LEU A 239 5.73 20.64 -14.34
CA LEU A 239 4.59 19.77 -14.04
C LEU A 239 3.32 20.56 -13.73
N MET A 240 3.42 21.67 -13.00
CA MET A 240 2.28 22.54 -12.71
C MET A 240 1.71 23.14 -13.99
N GLU A 241 2.57 23.57 -14.91
CA GLU A 241 2.15 24.05 -16.23
C GLU A 241 1.48 22.93 -17.04
N THR A 242 2.09 21.75 -17.10
CA THR A 242 1.55 20.58 -17.80
C THR A 242 0.17 20.21 -17.29
N ALA A 243 0.01 20.06 -15.98
CA ALA A 243 -1.27 19.73 -15.36
C ALA A 243 -2.33 20.82 -15.64
N THR A 244 -1.96 22.10 -15.55
CA THR A 244 -2.86 23.23 -15.86
C THR A 244 -3.38 23.14 -17.29
N VAL A 245 -2.50 22.88 -18.27
CA VAL A 245 -2.88 22.75 -19.68
C VAL A 245 -3.85 21.60 -19.89
N ILE A 246 -3.61 20.45 -19.26
CA ILE A 246 -4.49 19.29 -19.35
C ILE A 246 -5.87 19.62 -18.75
N VAL A 247 -5.91 20.21 -17.55
CA VAL A 247 -7.16 20.59 -16.89
C VAL A 247 -7.97 21.59 -17.73
N ASP A 248 -7.34 22.60 -18.30
CA ASP A 248 -8.01 23.58 -19.15
C ASP A 248 -8.57 22.96 -20.45
N SER A 249 -8.00 21.84 -20.90
CA SER A 249 -8.46 21.10 -22.09
C SER A 249 -9.65 20.17 -21.86
N LEU A 250 -10.05 19.92 -20.61
CA LEU A 250 -11.18 19.04 -20.29
C LEU A 250 -12.51 19.59 -20.83
N ASP A 251 -13.36 18.72 -21.39
CA ASP A 251 -14.69 19.09 -21.88
C ASP A 251 -15.75 19.20 -20.75
N ASP A 252 -15.58 18.42 -19.68
CA ASP A 252 -16.48 18.44 -18.52
C ASP A 252 -16.13 19.60 -17.58
N GLU A 253 -17.00 20.60 -17.52
CA GLU A 253 -16.81 21.80 -16.69
C GLU A 253 -16.87 21.52 -15.18
N SER A 254 -17.60 20.49 -14.73
CA SER A 254 -17.63 20.09 -13.33
C SER A 254 -16.31 19.44 -12.93
N LEU A 255 -15.81 18.55 -13.77
CA LEU A 255 -14.53 17.86 -13.56
C LEU A 255 -13.35 18.84 -13.63
N LYS A 256 -13.39 19.76 -14.60
CA LYS A 256 -12.40 20.86 -14.73
C LYS A 256 -12.33 21.70 -13.47
N GLU A 257 -13.47 22.10 -12.91
CA GLU A 257 -13.51 22.92 -11.70
C GLU A 257 -12.97 22.16 -10.48
N ASP A 258 -13.21 20.85 -10.39
CA ASP A 258 -12.63 20.01 -9.33
C ASP A 258 -11.11 19.95 -9.42
N TYR A 259 -10.57 19.63 -10.60
CA TYR A 259 -9.12 19.56 -10.79
C TYR A 259 -8.42 20.91 -10.64
N LYS A 260 -9.08 22.04 -10.98
CA LYS A 260 -8.55 23.38 -10.68
C LYS A 260 -8.37 23.62 -9.19
N LYS A 261 -9.33 23.19 -8.36
CA LYS A 261 -9.20 23.29 -6.90
C LYS A 261 -8.08 22.41 -6.38
N GLN A 262 -7.90 21.22 -6.94
CA GLN A 262 -6.81 20.33 -6.58
C GLN A 262 -5.43 20.96 -6.93
N LEU A 263 -5.25 21.50 -8.13
CA LEU A 263 -4.03 22.24 -8.52
C LEU A 263 -3.75 23.41 -7.58
N GLN A 264 -4.76 24.23 -7.30
CA GLN A 264 -4.64 25.36 -6.38
C GLN A 264 -4.25 24.89 -4.97
N SER A 265 -4.77 23.74 -4.53
CA SER A 265 -4.39 23.17 -3.24
C SER A 265 -2.91 22.78 -3.20
N ILE A 266 -2.38 22.15 -4.26
CA ILE A 266 -0.96 21.77 -4.39
C ILE A 266 -0.06 23.02 -4.43
N GLU A 267 -0.47 24.06 -5.14
CA GLU A 267 0.28 25.31 -5.18
C GLU A 267 0.39 25.94 -3.78
N LEU A 268 -0.71 25.97 -3.03
CA LEU A 268 -0.82 26.62 -1.73
C LEU A 268 -0.29 25.80 -0.55
N THR A 269 -0.01 24.50 -0.72
CA THR A 269 0.53 23.69 0.38
C THR A 269 1.93 24.17 0.79
N ARG A 270 2.25 23.96 2.08
CA ARG A 270 3.54 24.34 2.69
C ARG A 270 4.56 23.19 2.69
N ASP A 271 4.27 22.12 1.94
CA ASP A 271 5.15 20.98 1.72
C ASP A 271 6.32 21.34 0.78
N GLY A 272 7.39 20.54 0.83
CA GLY A 272 8.54 20.67 -0.06
C GLY A 272 8.17 20.48 -1.53
N TYR A 273 8.98 21.01 -2.44
CA TYR A 273 8.70 20.93 -3.88
C TYR A 273 8.68 19.48 -4.40
N GLU A 274 9.40 18.58 -3.76
CA GLU A 274 9.40 17.14 -4.03
C GLU A 274 8.00 16.53 -3.85
N ASN A 275 7.32 16.88 -2.74
CA ASN A 275 5.95 16.40 -2.48
C ASN A 275 4.93 17.00 -3.45
N LYS A 276 5.13 18.26 -3.83
CA LYS A 276 4.29 18.91 -4.85
C LYS A 276 4.45 18.26 -6.21
N ILE A 277 5.69 17.93 -6.60
CA ILE A 277 6.00 17.19 -7.84
C ILE A 277 5.29 15.84 -7.86
N PHE A 278 5.36 15.09 -6.77
CA PHE A 278 4.68 13.80 -6.68
C PHE A 278 3.18 13.95 -6.91
N ARG A 279 2.53 14.85 -6.17
CA ARG A 279 1.09 15.09 -6.27
C ARG A 279 0.68 15.54 -7.67
N LEU A 280 1.52 16.34 -8.33
CA LEU A 280 1.30 16.72 -9.73
C LEU A 280 1.41 15.52 -10.68
N ASN A 281 2.40 14.63 -10.50
CA ASN A 281 2.51 13.42 -11.33
C ASN A 281 1.31 12.49 -11.15
N THR A 282 0.83 12.30 -9.93
CA THR A 282 -0.40 11.54 -9.66
C THR A 282 -1.60 12.20 -10.35
N LEU A 283 -1.77 13.51 -10.17
CA LEU A 283 -2.87 14.25 -10.77
C LEU A 283 -2.86 14.20 -12.31
N ILE A 284 -1.67 14.34 -12.93
CA ILE A 284 -1.49 14.22 -14.38
C ILE A 284 -1.86 12.81 -14.85
N SER A 285 -1.41 11.78 -14.13
CA SER A 285 -1.73 10.39 -14.48
C SER A 285 -3.23 10.09 -14.42
N GLU A 286 -3.95 10.71 -13.47
CA GLU A 286 -5.43 10.63 -13.41
C GLU A 286 -6.07 11.38 -14.58
N LEU A 287 -5.61 12.61 -14.87
CA LEU A 287 -6.15 13.44 -15.93
C LEU A 287 -6.00 12.79 -17.32
N GLU A 288 -4.91 12.07 -17.56
CA GLU A 288 -4.68 11.32 -18.80
C GLU A 288 -5.70 10.19 -19.01
N GLN A 289 -6.37 9.70 -17.96
CA GLN A 289 -7.46 8.71 -18.09
C GLN A 289 -8.77 9.34 -18.56
N HIS A 290 -8.88 10.67 -18.50
CA HIS A 290 -10.08 11.43 -18.88
C HIS A 290 -9.98 12.08 -20.27
N GLN A 291 -8.87 11.90 -20.99
CA GLN A 291 -8.67 12.33 -22.39
C GLN A 291 -9.02 11.22 -23.39
#